data_AF-A0A0A2BQS0-F1
#
_entry.id   AF-A0A0A2BQS0-F1
#
_cell.length_a   1.000
_cell.length_b   1.000
_cell.length_c   1.000
_cell.angle_alpha   90.00
_cell.angle_beta   90.00
_cell.angle_gamma   90.00
#
_symmetry.space_group_name_H-M   'P 1'
#
loop_
_entity.id
_entity.type
_entity.pdbx_description
1 polymer ?
#
loop_
_entity_poly.entity_id
_entity_poly.type
_entity_poly.pdbx_seq_one_letter_code
_entity_poly.pdbx_strand_id
1 'polypeptide(L)'
;MKRILIPLIVSLSFSVPFFNAAWWSFSPDCSKKEYSTKVLTARSKPGIVMIFTDKTSGSGFVVRHIKNKTLILTNSHVIKAAKTITVEWADGNQDKAQIVLDGGAKTTLTDLALLEVSGLEGRVLPLKKEQAEVGREVIAIGAPRGLGFSLTKGIISSLRNAGTIVQTDTAINPGSSGGPLINTSGCVVGINTLGITKDVGLNFAISSQTAKRFVDKYESKSNQNNYQSNEAIDNRKSKSESESNDNNEKAHKKSKDHINRIKEIARIPGKNREVINLANIALALKESALGYSYRGYAKAGLEDYQGAINDFTKAVELWPVDFKSKSKTKLYRRTLARIHTSRGRAKIFLEDFEGAINDFTKVIKLKSTEEMVKSKAYNLRGIAKAELEDYEGAINDFTKAIGIKPADNKSITGSYLNRAIAKMKSGDYEGTISDFTKAIKLDPYNKDNYVRRGLAKEEMKDYAGAISDYTKAIKLDPNNIRTYVNRAMAKELIKDESGACSDFRNAYRLGFSQAKNLMRRSCK
;
A
#
# COMPACT_ATOMS: atom_id res chain seq x y z
N MET A 1 23.62 -58.29 39.34
CA MET A 1 25.02 -58.65 39.06
C MET A 1 25.63 -57.61 38.12
N LYS A 2 26.95 -57.39 38.24
CA LYS A 2 27.86 -56.59 37.38
C LYS A 2 27.61 -56.84 35.87
N ARG A 3 27.95 -55.96 34.91
CA ARG A 3 28.96 -54.88 34.77
C ARG A 3 28.34 -53.70 33.99
N ILE A 4 28.51 -52.41 34.31
CA ILE A 4 29.68 -51.52 34.10
C ILE A 4 30.35 -51.67 32.71
N LEU A 5 30.11 -50.69 31.83
CA LEU A 5 31.06 -50.22 30.80
C LEU A 5 30.68 -48.81 30.28
N ILE A 6 31.60 -47.88 30.49
CA ILE A 6 31.71 -46.48 30.01
C ILE A 6 33.23 -46.29 29.75
N PRO A 7 33.72 -45.42 28.84
CA PRO A 7 33.06 -44.58 27.81
C PRO A 7 33.56 -44.89 26.37
N LEU A 8 33.02 -44.18 25.38
CA LEU A 8 33.88 -43.53 24.39
C LEU A 8 33.20 -42.30 23.77
N ILE A 9 33.65 -41.13 24.21
CA ILE A 9 33.31 -39.84 23.59
C ILE A 9 34.19 -39.73 22.34
N VAL A 10 33.58 -39.78 21.15
CA VAL A 10 34.25 -39.38 19.91
C VAL A 10 33.70 -38.02 19.52
N SER A 11 34.41 -36.98 19.93
CA SER A 11 34.23 -35.62 19.45
C SER A 11 34.62 -35.56 17.97
N LEU A 12 33.66 -35.71 17.06
CA LEU A 12 33.84 -35.36 15.65
C LEU A 12 33.82 -33.84 15.51
N SER A 13 34.91 -33.22 15.93
CA SER A 13 35.30 -31.87 15.55
C SER A 13 35.58 -31.86 14.05
N PHE A 14 34.54 -31.68 13.23
CA PHE A 14 34.72 -31.20 11.87
C PHE A 14 35.17 -29.75 11.94
N SER A 15 36.48 -29.58 12.09
CA SER A 15 37.20 -28.37 11.75
C SER A 15 36.92 -28.05 10.28
N VAL A 16 35.93 -27.19 10.04
CA VAL A 16 35.69 -26.61 8.72
C VAL A 16 37.00 -25.93 8.31
N PRO A 17 37.58 -26.24 7.14
CA PRO A 17 38.86 -25.66 6.76
C PRO A 17 38.73 -24.14 6.69
N PHE A 18 39.67 -23.45 7.34
CA PHE A 18 39.89 -22.02 7.19
C PHE A 18 40.18 -21.72 5.71
N PHE A 19 39.14 -21.37 4.95
CA PHE A 19 39.34 -20.75 3.66
C PHE A 19 39.73 -19.30 3.89
N ASN A 20 41.03 -19.05 3.79
CA ASN A 20 41.63 -17.73 3.81
C ASN A 20 40.88 -16.77 2.87
N ALA A 21 40.18 -15.81 3.47
CA ALA A 21 40.44 -14.38 3.28
C ALA A 21 41.06 -13.97 1.93
N ALA A 22 40.38 -14.27 0.81
CA ALA A 22 40.64 -13.63 -0.47
C ALA A 22 40.04 -12.21 -0.45
N TRP A 23 40.75 -11.27 0.18
CA TRP A 23 40.38 -9.87 0.24
C TRP A 23 40.49 -9.23 -1.14
N TRP A 24 39.35 -9.12 -1.85
CA TRP A 24 39.19 -8.17 -2.95
C TRP A 24 38.09 -7.19 -2.59
N SER A 25 38.49 -5.94 -2.35
CA SER A 25 37.63 -4.82 -1.99
C SER A 25 36.85 -4.30 -3.21
N PHE A 26 35.95 -5.12 -3.72
CA PHE A 26 34.94 -4.70 -4.69
C PHE A 26 33.56 -5.06 -4.15
N SER A 27 32.71 -4.05 -3.93
CA SER A 27 31.26 -4.27 -3.86
C SER A 27 30.87 -5.02 -5.14
N PRO A 28 30.35 -6.25 -5.08
CA PRO A 28 30.10 -7.04 -6.28
C PRO A 28 29.12 -6.28 -7.16
N ASP A 29 29.55 -5.97 -8.38
CA ASP A 29 28.70 -5.24 -9.32
C ASP A 29 27.42 -6.04 -9.59
N CYS A 30 26.30 -5.31 -9.76
CA CYS A 30 24.98 -5.91 -9.83
C CYS A 30 24.89 -6.94 -10.94
N SER A 31 24.85 -8.22 -10.57
CA SER A 31 24.80 -9.30 -11.55
C SER A 31 23.52 -9.21 -12.37
N LYS A 32 23.57 -9.60 -13.65
CA LYS A 32 22.37 -9.78 -14.50
C LYS A 32 21.55 -11.02 -14.12
N LYS A 33 21.97 -11.78 -13.10
CA LYS A 33 21.31 -13.00 -12.63
C LYS A 33 20.18 -12.64 -11.68
N GLU A 34 18.96 -12.98 -12.07
CA GLU A 34 17.77 -12.90 -11.21
C GLU A 34 17.73 -14.12 -10.26
N TYR A 35 17.21 -13.92 -9.05
CA TYR A 35 17.10 -14.94 -7.99
C TYR A 35 15.66 -15.03 -7.48
N SER A 36 15.27 -16.20 -6.96
CA SER A 36 13.97 -16.33 -6.28
C SER A 36 13.99 -15.64 -4.91
N THR A 37 12.81 -15.21 -4.43
CA THR A 37 12.63 -14.55 -3.11
C THR A 37 13.30 -15.30 -1.96
N LYS A 38 13.22 -16.65 -1.93
CA LYS A 38 13.88 -17.49 -0.93
C LYS A 38 15.41 -17.37 -0.96
N VAL A 39 16.00 -17.34 -2.15
CA VAL A 39 17.45 -17.20 -2.34
C VAL A 39 17.91 -15.77 -2.03
N LEU A 40 17.14 -14.75 -2.45
CA LEU A 40 17.42 -13.34 -2.11
C LEU A 40 17.42 -13.10 -0.61
N THR A 41 16.41 -13.61 0.10
CA THR A 41 16.29 -13.49 1.55
C THR A 41 17.50 -14.14 2.24
N ALA A 42 17.82 -15.39 1.91
CA ALA A 42 18.96 -16.10 2.49
C ALA A 42 20.31 -15.43 2.18
N ARG A 43 20.46 -14.81 1.00
CA ARG A 43 21.68 -14.08 0.63
C ARG A 43 21.80 -12.72 1.30
N SER A 44 20.69 -12.02 1.54
CA SER A 44 20.67 -10.63 2.03
C SER A 44 20.58 -10.53 3.55
N LYS A 45 19.91 -11.48 4.23
CA LYS A 45 19.71 -11.48 5.70
C LYS A 45 21.00 -11.19 6.50
N PRO A 46 22.18 -11.79 6.21
CA PRO A 46 23.40 -11.52 6.97
C PRO A 46 23.98 -10.10 6.79
N GLY A 47 23.41 -9.28 5.91
CA GLY A 47 23.81 -7.90 5.68
C GLY A 47 22.89 -6.86 6.29
N ILE A 48 21.87 -7.27 7.06
CA ILE A 48 20.81 -6.40 7.56
C ILE A 48 20.84 -6.44 9.09
N VAL A 49 20.71 -5.27 9.71
CA VAL A 49 20.74 -5.09 11.16
C VAL A 49 19.46 -4.44 11.68
N MET A 50 19.09 -4.75 12.92
CA MET A 50 18.22 -3.91 13.72
C MET A 50 19.04 -2.78 14.33
N ILE A 51 18.45 -1.59 14.47
CA ILE A 51 19.05 -0.43 15.10
C ILE A 51 18.17 -0.02 16.27
N PHE A 52 18.76 0.05 17.46
CA PHE A 52 18.11 0.47 18.69
C PHE A 52 18.78 1.74 19.22
N THR A 53 17.97 2.72 19.62
CA THR A 53 18.42 3.93 20.31
C THR A 53 17.63 4.13 21.61
N ASP A 54 17.99 5.13 22.41
CA ASP A 54 17.22 5.55 23.59
C ASP A 54 15.82 6.11 23.28
N LYS A 55 15.46 6.30 22.00
CA LYS A 55 14.20 6.97 21.57
C LYS A 55 13.43 6.23 20.49
N THR A 56 14.12 5.49 19.63
CA THR A 56 13.61 4.99 18.36
C THR A 56 14.24 3.63 18.04
N SER A 57 13.61 2.89 17.12
CA SER A 57 14.18 1.69 16.54
C SER A 57 13.90 1.65 15.03
N GLY A 58 14.84 1.09 14.27
CA GLY A 58 14.71 0.95 12.82
C GLY A 58 15.59 -0.17 12.29
N SER A 59 15.82 -0.16 10.99
CA SER A 59 16.67 -1.10 10.29
C SER A 59 17.88 -0.38 9.69
N GLY A 60 18.94 -1.14 9.40
CA GLY A 60 20.03 -0.70 8.56
C GLY A 60 20.58 -1.86 7.76
N PHE A 61 21.57 -1.59 6.91
CA PHE A 61 22.30 -2.64 6.22
C PHE A 61 23.75 -2.27 5.96
N VAL A 62 24.61 -3.28 5.92
CA VAL A 62 26.04 -3.14 5.64
C VAL A 62 26.21 -2.69 4.19
N VAL A 63 26.73 -1.48 4.00
CA VAL A 63 26.98 -0.89 2.68
C VAL A 63 28.43 -1.06 2.24
N ARG A 64 29.37 -1.14 3.19
CA ARG A 64 30.81 -1.29 2.92
C ARG A 64 31.57 -1.74 4.17
N HIS A 65 32.71 -2.39 3.94
CA HIS A 65 33.76 -2.64 4.92
C HIS A 65 34.97 -1.75 4.61
N ILE A 66 35.55 -1.09 5.61
CA ILE A 66 36.74 -0.23 5.47
C ILE A 66 37.74 -0.56 6.59
N LYS A 67 38.92 -1.07 6.24
CA LYS A 67 39.95 -1.53 7.20
C LYS A 67 39.40 -2.58 8.16
N ASN A 68 39.25 -2.27 9.45
CA ASN A 68 38.63 -3.13 10.48
C ASN A 68 37.36 -2.48 11.04
N LYS A 69 36.54 -1.93 10.15
CA LYS A 69 35.29 -1.23 10.47
C LYS A 69 34.21 -1.58 9.46
N THR A 70 32.98 -1.71 9.93
CA THR A 70 31.79 -1.92 9.12
C THR A 70 30.97 -0.65 9.04
N LEU A 71 30.59 -0.27 7.81
CA LEU A 71 29.69 0.86 7.56
C LEU A 71 28.27 0.37 7.30
N ILE A 72 27.33 0.92 8.07
CA ILE A 72 25.91 0.58 8.04
C ILE A 72 25.14 1.81 7.59
N LEU A 73 24.34 1.69 6.53
CA LEU A 73 23.47 2.77 6.07
C LEU A 73 22.07 2.62 6.68
N THR A 74 21.48 3.74 7.11
CA THR A 74 20.11 3.83 7.64
C THR A 74 19.50 5.20 7.36
N ASN A 75 18.31 5.50 7.87
CA ASN A 75 17.72 6.84 7.84
C ASN A 75 18.23 7.71 9.01
N SER A 76 18.32 9.02 8.77
CA SER A 76 18.66 10.00 9.81
C SER A 76 17.59 10.05 10.91
N HIS A 77 16.30 9.94 10.57
CA HIS A 77 15.22 9.94 11.56
C HIS A 77 15.28 8.76 12.54
N VAL A 78 15.89 7.62 12.16
CA VAL A 78 16.06 6.44 13.03
C VAL A 78 17.05 6.73 14.16
N ILE A 79 18.04 7.60 13.94
CA ILE A 79 19.12 7.91 14.90
C ILE A 79 19.03 9.34 15.49
N LYS A 80 17.95 10.07 15.17
CA LYS A 80 17.78 11.49 15.48
C LYS A 80 17.81 11.76 16.99
N ALA A 81 18.80 12.53 17.41
CA ALA A 81 19.03 12.91 18.81
C ALA A 81 19.18 11.72 19.77
N ALA A 82 19.67 10.58 19.28
CA ALA A 82 20.07 9.44 20.11
C ALA A 82 21.34 9.77 20.92
N LYS A 83 21.41 9.30 22.17
CA LYS A 83 22.63 9.33 23.01
C LYS A 83 23.50 8.10 22.80
N THR A 84 22.87 6.97 22.52
CA THR A 84 23.50 5.67 22.34
C THR A 84 22.83 4.93 21.19
N ILE A 85 23.62 4.27 20.35
CA ILE A 85 23.11 3.46 19.25
C ILE A 85 23.70 2.06 19.40
N THR A 86 22.82 1.07 19.45
CA THR A 86 23.17 -0.35 19.41
C THR A 86 22.65 -0.92 18.09
N VAL A 87 23.48 -1.70 17.40
CA VAL A 87 23.02 -2.54 16.29
C VAL A 87 22.89 -3.97 16.77
N GLU A 88 21.88 -4.70 16.29
CA GLU A 88 21.73 -6.13 16.50
C GLU A 88 21.77 -6.86 15.15
N TRP A 89 22.64 -7.86 15.07
CA TRP A 89 22.93 -8.64 13.88
C TRP A 89 21.93 -9.78 13.67
N ALA A 90 21.97 -10.39 12.49
CA ALA A 90 21.03 -11.44 12.08
C ALA A 90 21.12 -12.76 12.88
N ASP A 91 22.14 -12.89 13.73
CA ASP A 91 22.43 -13.98 14.67
C ASP A 91 22.08 -13.63 16.14
N GLY A 92 21.71 -12.37 16.42
CA GLY A 92 21.38 -11.87 17.76
C GLY A 92 22.56 -11.20 18.50
N ASN A 93 23.77 -11.16 17.92
CA ASN A 93 24.89 -10.41 18.52
C ASN A 93 24.62 -8.89 18.46
N GLN A 94 25.16 -8.14 19.43
CA GLN A 94 24.95 -6.70 19.53
C GLN A 94 26.25 -5.92 19.64
N ASP A 95 26.33 -4.81 18.89
CA ASP A 95 27.47 -3.88 18.89
C ASP A 95 27.04 -2.43 19.13
N LYS A 96 27.94 -1.63 19.69
CA LYS A 96 27.77 -0.17 19.76
C LYS A 96 28.20 0.47 18.44
N ALA A 97 27.35 1.33 17.90
CA ALA A 97 27.62 2.05 16.66
C ALA A 97 27.82 3.56 16.90
N GLN A 98 28.67 4.18 16.08
CA GLN A 98 28.91 5.62 16.07
C GLN A 98 28.34 6.26 14.80
N ILE A 99 27.79 7.48 14.90
CA ILE A 99 27.35 8.25 13.72
C ILE A 99 28.60 8.88 13.07
N VAL A 100 28.88 8.52 11.81
CA VAL A 100 30.03 9.07 11.06
C VAL A 100 29.62 10.02 9.93
N LEU A 101 28.35 9.97 9.49
CA LEU A 101 27.76 10.99 8.63
C LEU A 101 26.25 11.06 8.87
N ASP A 102 25.69 12.25 9.02
CA ASP A 102 24.25 12.47 9.15
C ASP A 102 23.79 13.56 8.16
N GLY A 103 22.70 13.29 7.42
CA GLY A 103 22.02 14.29 6.59
C GLY A 103 21.07 15.20 7.38
N GLY A 104 20.70 14.81 8.60
CA GLY A 104 19.93 15.63 9.55
C GLY A 104 18.41 15.67 9.31
N ALA A 105 17.87 14.83 8.41
CA ALA A 105 16.44 14.63 8.17
C ALA A 105 15.59 15.91 7.97
N LYS A 106 16.18 17.01 7.45
CA LYS A 106 15.45 18.26 7.14
C LYS A 106 14.49 18.11 5.96
N THR A 107 14.81 17.19 5.06
CA THR A 107 14.05 16.75 3.88
C THR A 107 14.22 15.23 3.70
N THR A 108 13.34 14.57 2.95
CA THR A 108 13.46 13.14 2.63
C THR A 108 14.79 12.80 1.93
N LEU A 109 15.34 13.69 1.09
CA LEU A 109 16.63 13.47 0.42
C LEU A 109 17.84 13.55 1.37
N THR A 110 17.64 14.17 2.53
CA THR A 110 18.63 14.27 3.63
C THR A 110 18.33 13.30 4.78
N ASP A 111 17.35 12.41 4.61
CA ASP A 111 17.00 11.40 5.61
C ASP A 111 17.89 10.14 5.47
N LEU A 112 19.20 10.36 5.48
CA LEU A 112 20.22 9.30 5.47
C LEU A 112 21.21 9.53 6.61
N ALA A 113 21.63 8.45 7.25
CA ALA A 113 22.73 8.44 8.20
C ALA A 113 23.61 7.21 7.95
N LEU A 114 24.91 7.40 8.18
CA LEU A 114 25.93 6.38 8.09
C LEU A 114 26.47 6.11 9.49
N LEU A 115 26.37 4.85 9.89
CA LEU A 115 26.88 4.35 11.17
C LEU A 115 28.15 3.54 10.94
N GLU A 116 29.02 3.53 11.95
CA GLU A 116 30.25 2.77 11.99
C GLU A 116 30.26 1.84 13.20
N VAL A 117 30.67 0.59 12.97
CA VAL A 117 30.92 -0.44 13.99
C VAL A 117 32.35 -0.96 13.83
N SER A 118 33.00 -1.31 14.93
CA SER A 118 34.34 -1.92 14.92
C SER A 118 34.27 -3.40 14.53
N GLY A 119 35.22 -3.87 13.73
CA GLY A 119 35.22 -5.24 13.19
C GLY A 119 34.77 -5.29 11.73
N LEU A 120 34.51 -6.50 11.23
CA LEU A 120 34.15 -6.77 9.82
C LEU A 120 32.89 -7.63 9.75
N GLU A 121 31.81 -7.11 10.33
CA GLU A 121 30.60 -7.87 10.63
C GLU A 121 29.55 -7.79 9.52
N GLY A 122 28.93 -8.92 9.23
CA GLY A 122 27.86 -9.03 8.25
C GLY A 122 28.29 -8.85 6.77
N ARG A 123 27.33 -9.07 5.87
CA ARG A 123 27.53 -9.08 4.41
C ARG A 123 27.20 -7.73 3.78
N VAL A 124 28.15 -7.17 3.02
CA VAL A 124 27.90 -6.01 2.15
C VAL A 124 26.77 -6.26 1.16
N LEU A 125 25.76 -5.39 1.16
CA LEU A 125 24.69 -5.34 0.16
C LEU A 125 25.00 -4.24 -0.88
N PRO A 126 25.23 -4.58 -2.16
CA PRO A 126 25.64 -3.61 -3.17
C PRO A 126 24.50 -2.64 -3.56
N LEU A 127 24.82 -1.34 -3.60
CA LEU A 127 23.94 -0.30 -4.14
C LEU A 127 23.96 -0.34 -5.69
N LYS A 128 22.79 -0.36 -6.34
CA LYS A 128 22.69 -0.27 -7.81
C LYS A 128 23.20 1.09 -8.29
N LYS A 129 24.21 1.07 -9.18
CA LYS A 129 24.83 2.26 -9.82
C LYS A 129 23.88 2.95 -10.80
N GLU A 130 23.20 2.15 -11.60
CA GLU A 130 22.15 2.55 -12.55
C GLU A 130 20.88 3.01 -11.84
N GLN A 131 20.02 3.75 -12.54
CA GLN A 131 18.72 4.16 -12.00
C GLN A 131 17.80 2.94 -11.79
N ALA A 132 16.94 3.02 -10.78
CA ALA A 132 15.91 2.02 -10.55
C ALA A 132 14.86 2.06 -11.69
N GLU A 133 14.33 0.91 -12.11
CA GLU A 133 13.41 0.80 -13.26
C GLU A 133 11.96 0.66 -12.79
N VAL A 134 11.05 1.50 -13.30
CA VAL A 134 9.61 1.40 -12.98
C VAL A 134 9.03 0.08 -13.48
N GLY A 135 8.21 -0.56 -12.66
CA GLY A 135 7.56 -1.85 -12.94
C GLY A 135 8.42 -3.08 -12.65
N ARG A 136 9.68 -2.92 -12.21
CA ARG A 136 10.50 -4.03 -11.71
C ARG A 136 10.07 -4.46 -10.32
N GLU A 137 10.16 -5.77 -10.08
CA GLU A 137 9.96 -6.38 -8.77
C GLU A 137 11.07 -5.96 -7.79
N VAL A 138 10.64 -5.64 -6.58
CA VAL A 138 11.49 -5.29 -5.45
C VAL A 138 10.97 -5.95 -4.18
N ILE A 139 11.88 -6.07 -3.22
CA ILE A 139 11.63 -6.64 -1.90
C ILE A 139 12.13 -5.63 -0.87
N ALA A 140 11.22 -5.09 -0.06
CA ALA A 140 11.59 -4.31 1.11
C ALA A 140 11.92 -5.29 2.23
N ILE A 141 13.11 -5.14 2.81
CA ILE A 141 13.53 -5.92 3.97
C ILE A 141 13.77 -4.97 5.14
N GLY A 142 13.27 -5.36 6.30
CA GLY A 142 13.49 -4.67 7.56
C GLY A 142 13.40 -5.66 8.72
N ALA A 143 13.66 -5.20 9.92
CA ALA A 143 13.59 -6.00 11.14
C ALA A 143 12.79 -5.22 12.20
N PRO A 144 11.45 -5.36 12.20
CA PRO A 144 10.58 -4.61 13.08
C PRO A 144 10.66 -5.09 14.53
N ARG A 145 10.51 -4.16 15.48
CA ARG A 145 10.73 -4.39 16.91
C ARG A 145 9.91 -5.57 17.45
N GLY A 146 10.60 -6.56 18.02
CA GLY A 146 9.99 -7.74 18.66
C GLY A 146 9.58 -8.86 17.68
N LEU A 147 9.95 -8.76 16.41
CA LEU A 147 9.69 -9.77 15.38
C LEU A 147 10.98 -10.08 14.61
N GLY A 148 11.05 -11.26 13.98
CA GLY A 148 12.09 -11.55 13.00
C GLY A 148 11.96 -10.67 11.74
N PHE A 149 12.96 -10.77 10.85
CA PHE A 149 13.01 -10.02 9.59
C PHE A 149 11.67 -10.00 8.84
N SER A 150 11.13 -8.80 8.65
CA SER A 150 9.98 -8.55 7.79
C SER A 150 10.45 -8.47 6.35
N LEU A 151 9.73 -9.17 5.48
CA LEU A 151 10.02 -9.24 4.06
C LEU A 151 8.73 -9.00 3.28
N THR A 152 8.64 -7.86 2.61
CA THR A 152 7.50 -7.53 1.76
C THR A 152 7.96 -7.46 0.31
N LYS A 153 7.19 -8.05 -0.60
CA LYS A 153 7.42 -8.01 -2.05
C LYS A 153 6.44 -7.03 -2.71
N GLY A 154 6.91 -6.32 -3.72
CA GLY A 154 6.10 -5.42 -4.55
C GLY A 154 6.88 -5.01 -5.80
N ILE A 155 6.56 -3.85 -6.35
CA ILE A 155 7.19 -3.26 -7.53
C ILE A 155 7.59 -1.80 -7.31
N ILE A 156 8.52 -1.30 -8.11
CA ILE A 156 8.76 0.14 -8.23
C ILE A 156 7.57 0.74 -8.99
N SER A 157 6.69 1.47 -8.30
CA SER A 157 5.47 2.04 -8.87
C SER A 157 5.72 3.37 -9.58
N SER A 158 6.66 4.18 -9.10
CA SER A 158 7.16 5.35 -9.84
C SER A 158 8.56 5.80 -9.40
N LEU A 159 9.16 6.71 -10.18
CA LEU A 159 10.33 7.49 -9.80
C LEU A 159 9.90 8.95 -9.61
N ARG A 160 10.37 9.59 -8.54
CA ARG A 160 10.08 10.98 -8.21
C ARG A 160 11.36 11.80 -8.08
N ASN A 161 11.22 13.12 -8.26
CA ASN A 161 12.31 14.10 -8.17
C ASN A 161 13.55 13.66 -8.96
N ALA A 162 13.42 13.56 -10.29
CA ALA A 162 14.43 13.06 -11.22
C ALA A 162 15.00 11.65 -10.87
N GLY A 163 14.23 10.81 -10.16
CA GLY A 163 14.64 9.47 -9.73
C GLY A 163 15.56 9.43 -8.50
N THR A 164 15.63 10.52 -7.74
CA THR A 164 16.24 10.53 -6.39
C THR A 164 15.35 9.86 -5.33
N ILE A 165 14.06 9.70 -5.61
CA ILE A 165 13.09 8.99 -4.78
C ILE A 165 12.47 7.87 -5.62
N VAL A 166 12.49 6.65 -5.06
CA VAL A 166 11.81 5.47 -5.58
C VAL A 166 10.48 5.34 -4.83
N GLN A 167 9.35 5.36 -5.53
CA GLN A 167 8.06 5.01 -4.95
C GLN A 167 7.81 3.52 -5.20
N THR A 168 7.31 2.81 -4.20
CA THR A 168 6.94 1.40 -4.29
C THR A 168 5.55 1.17 -3.68
N ASP A 169 4.84 0.14 -4.14
CA ASP A 169 3.65 -0.40 -3.47
C ASP A 169 4.01 -1.41 -2.37
N THR A 170 5.27 -1.83 -2.29
CA THR A 170 5.80 -2.71 -1.25
C THR A 170 5.58 -2.11 0.15
N ALA A 171 4.81 -2.77 1.02
CA ALA A 171 4.58 -2.28 2.37
C ALA A 171 5.88 -2.19 3.20
N ILE A 172 6.23 -0.97 3.61
CA ILE A 172 7.32 -0.68 4.55
C ILE A 172 6.70 -0.65 5.96
N ASN A 173 6.76 -1.80 6.63
CA ASN A 173 6.22 -1.94 7.98
C ASN A 173 6.99 -1.07 9.01
N PRO A 174 6.36 -0.62 10.11
CA PRO A 174 7.04 0.13 11.16
C PRO A 174 8.28 -0.60 11.69
N GLY A 175 9.43 0.08 11.70
CA GLY A 175 10.74 -0.51 12.00
C GLY A 175 11.57 -0.92 10.78
N SER A 176 10.99 -0.96 9.57
CA SER A 176 11.72 -1.19 8.31
C SER A 176 12.41 0.06 7.75
N SER A 177 12.19 1.25 8.32
CA SER A 177 12.93 2.49 7.99
C SER A 177 14.44 2.26 8.07
N GLY A 178 15.17 2.71 7.06
CA GLY A 178 16.62 2.52 6.91
C GLY A 178 17.02 1.15 6.36
N GLY A 179 16.10 0.18 6.29
CA GLY A 179 16.31 -1.11 5.65
C GLY A 179 16.40 -1.01 4.11
N PRO A 180 16.93 -2.03 3.43
CA PRO A 180 17.09 -2.00 1.98
C PRO A 180 15.80 -2.34 1.22
N LEU A 181 15.60 -1.67 0.09
CA LEU A 181 14.71 -2.07 -0.99
C LEU A 181 15.56 -2.75 -2.07
N ILE A 182 15.44 -4.07 -2.22
CA ILE A 182 16.33 -4.91 -3.03
C ILE A 182 15.59 -5.39 -4.30
N ASN A 183 16.24 -5.35 -5.45
CA ASN A 183 15.68 -5.92 -6.69
C ASN A 183 15.88 -7.45 -6.78
N THR A 184 15.32 -8.07 -7.80
CA THR A 184 15.42 -9.53 -8.04
C THR A 184 16.84 -10.04 -8.32
N SER A 185 17.81 -9.16 -8.61
CA SER A 185 19.23 -9.55 -8.75
C SER A 185 20.07 -9.41 -7.47
N GLY A 186 19.46 -9.00 -6.35
CA GLY A 186 20.12 -8.89 -5.05
C GLY A 186 20.83 -7.56 -4.79
N CYS A 187 20.57 -6.53 -5.59
CA CYS A 187 21.09 -5.18 -5.39
C CYS A 187 20.08 -4.26 -4.74
N VAL A 188 20.56 -3.41 -3.83
CA VAL A 188 19.77 -2.36 -3.20
C VAL A 188 19.50 -1.27 -4.24
N VAL A 189 18.23 -1.02 -4.54
CA VAL A 189 17.75 0.03 -5.46
C VAL A 189 17.21 1.25 -4.71
N GLY A 190 16.93 1.12 -3.41
CA GLY A 190 16.64 2.25 -2.53
C GLY A 190 16.73 1.89 -1.05
N ILE A 191 16.67 2.91 -0.19
CA ILE A 191 16.68 2.81 1.27
C ILE A 191 15.27 3.14 1.75
N ASN A 192 14.56 2.18 2.34
CA ASN A 192 13.19 2.32 2.84
C ASN A 192 13.09 3.53 3.78
N THR A 193 12.14 4.43 3.56
CA THR A 193 11.85 5.57 4.46
C THR A 193 10.35 5.81 4.55
N LEU A 194 9.90 6.26 5.72
CA LEU A 194 8.50 6.61 5.97
C LEU A 194 8.33 8.13 5.91
N GLY A 195 7.54 8.60 4.94
CA GLY A 195 7.02 9.97 4.89
C GLY A 195 7.71 10.93 3.91
N ILE A 196 6.93 11.35 2.91
CA ILE A 196 7.06 12.70 2.31
C ILE A 196 5.91 13.60 2.81
N THR A 197 4.80 12.99 3.24
CA THR A 197 3.62 13.59 3.89
C THR A 197 3.16 12.67 5.01
N LYS A 198 2.43 13.19 6.01
CA LYS A 198 1.79 12.36 7.05
C LYS A 198 0.58 11.57 6.53
N ASP A 199 0.09 11.94 5.35
CA ASP A 199 -1.05 11.31 4.71
C ASP A 199 -0.61 10.34 3.61
N VAL A 200 -1.42 9.29 3.46
CA VAL A 200 -1.41 8.27 2.39
C VAL A 200 -0.34 7.19 2.54
N GLY A 201 -0.77 5.92 2.44
CA GLY A 201 0.05 4.70 2.49
C GLY A 201 0.99 4.47 1.30
N LEU A 202 1.67 5.53 0.83
CA LEU A 202 2.73 5.42 -0.16
C LEU A 202 4.06 5.08 0.51
N ASN A 203 4.66 3.99 0.05
CA ASN A 203 5.97 3.55 0.51
C ASN A 203 7.04 4.18 -0.37
N PHE A 204 8.02 4.83 0.27
CA PHE A 204 9.11 5.51 -0.42
C PHE A 204 10.45 4.91 -0.04
N ALA A 205 11.39 4.98 -0.96
CA ALA A 205 12.78 4.71 -0.70
C ALA A 205 13.66 5.79 -1.33
N ILE A 206 14.68 6.24 -0.60
CA ILE A 206 15.70 7.14 -1.14
C ILE A 206 16.53 6.32 -2.14
N SER A 207 16.71 6.81 -3.37
CA SER A 207 17.29 5.95 -4.42
C SER A 207 18.73 5.55 -4.11
N SER A 208 19.13 4.36 -4.57
CA SER A 208 20.48 3.83 -4.40
C SER A 208 21.57 4.77 -4.94
N GLN A 209 21.26 5.55 -5.97
CA GLN A 209 22.14 6.57 -6.53
C GLN A 209 22.34 7.75 -5.57
N THR A 210 21.27 8.24 -4.93
CA THR A 210 21.34 9.29 -3.90
C THR A 210 22.08 8.80 -2.67
N ALA A 211 21.79 7.56 -2.22
CA ALA A 211 22.50 6.91 -1.14
C ALA A 211 23.99 6.69 -1.43
N LYS A 212 24.36 6.27 -2.65
CA LYS A 212 25.76 6.14 -3.06
C LYS A 212 26.47 7.48 -2.95
N ARG A 213 25.91 8.57 -3.50
CA ARG A 213 26.47 9.93 -3.37
C ARG A 213 26.58 10.39 -1.90
N PHE A 214 25.75 9.89 -1.00
CA PHE A 214 25.84 10.18 0.42
C PHE A 214 27.00 9.41 1.08
N VAL A 215 27.16 8.11 0.78
CA VAL A 215 28.29 7.29 1.25
C VAL A 215 29.62 7.81 0.67
N ASP A 216 29.66 8.16 -0.62
CA ASP A 216 30.83 8.72 -1.30
C ASP A 216 31.33 10.02 -0.62
N LYS A 217 30.45 10.81 0.04
CA LYS A 217 30.84 12.00 0.82
C LYS A 217 31.56 11.65 2.13
N TYR A 218 31.28 10.50 2.73
CA TYR A 218 32.07 10.04 3.87
C TYR A 218 33.47 9.66 3.41
N GLU A 219 33.60 8.99 2.27
CA GLU A 219 34.89 8.64 1.69
C GLU A 219 35.68 9.89 1.23
N SER A 220 35.00 10.86 0.61
CA SER A 220 35.63 12.14 0.29
C SER A 220 36.06 12.87 1.56
N LYS A 221 35.28 12.85 2.65
CA LYS A 221 35.67 13.46 3.93
C LYS A 221 36.81 12.72 4.64
N SER A 222 36.82 11.39 4.65
CA SER A 222 37.94 10.61 5.20
C SER A 222 39.23 10.82 4.41
N ASN A 223 39.10 11.13 3.12
CA ASN A 223 40.21 11.49 2.25
C ASN A 223 40.50 13.00 2.25
N GLN A 224 39.60 13.88 2.71
CA GLN A 224 39.75 15.36 2.74
C GLN A 224 40.47 15.90 3.98
N ASN A 225 41.15 15.03 4.73
CA ASN A 225 42.45 15.41 5.30
C ASN A 225 43.51 15.61 4.20
N ASN A 226 43.16 15.41 2.91
CA ASN A 226 43.90 15.82 1.72
C ASN A 226 42.98 16.53 0.69
N TYR A 227 43.32 17.79 0.43
CA TYR A 227 42.98 18.62 -0.74
C TYR A 227 41.57 19.21 -0.93
N GLN A 228 41.59 20.51 -1.29
CA GLN A 228 40.45 21.39 -1.57
C GLN A 228 40.14 21.52 -3.07
N SER A 229 39.00 22.19 -3.35
CA SER A 229 38.72 23.06 -4.52
C SER A 229 38.72 22.47 -5.94
N ASN A 230 37.57 22.51 -6.63
CA ASN A 230 37.24 23.64 -7.52
C ASN A 230 35.81 23.56 -8.11
N GLU A 231 35.26 24.73 -8.45
CA GLU A 231 33.99 24.91 -9.18
C GLU A 231 34.23 25.06 -10.69
N ALA A 232 33.19 24.81 -11.50
CA ALA A 232 33.00 25.49 -12.79
C ALA A 232 31.51 25.46 -13.21
N ILE A 233 31.00 26.61 -13.64
CA ILE A 233 29.70 26.79 -14.31
C ILE A 233 29.98 27.01 -15.79
N ASP A 234 29.14 26.50 -16.70
CA ASP A 234 29.11 26.99 -18.08
C ASP A 234 27.67 27.21 -18.59
N ASN A 235 27.51 28.25 -19.41
CA ASN A 235 26.27 28.78 -19.95
C ASN A 235 26.17 28.48 -21.46
N ARG A 236 24.95 28.39 -22.00
CA ARG A 236 24.69 28.74 -23.42
C ARG A 236 23.20 29.04 -23.66
N LYS A 237 22.92 30.06 -24.48
CA LYS A 237 21.57 30.52 -24.85
C LYS A 237 21.42 30.71 -26.37
N SER A 238 20.18 30.53 -26.82
CA SER A 238 19.48 31.12 -27.99
C SER A 238 19.95 30.87 -29.44
N LYS A 239 19.17 30.02 -30.13
CA LYS A 239 18.56 30.10 -31.49
C LYS A 239 17.36 29.10 -31.49
N SER A 240 16.25 29.21 -32.25
CA SER A 240 15.74 30.20 -33.21
C SER A 240 14.18 30.25 -33.12
N GLU A 241 13.51 31.42 -33.17
CA GLU A 241 12.05 31.52 -32.93
C GLU A 241 11.14 31.18 -34.13
N SER A 242 11.68 30.94 -35.33
CA SER A 242 10.90 30.47 -36.49
C SER A 242 10.75 28.95 -36.55
N GLU A 243 11.71 28.19 -36.03
CA GLU A 243 11.64 26.72 -35.96
C GLU A 243 10.79 26.21 -34.78
N SER A 244 10.51 27.05 -33.80
CA SER A 244 9.78 26.67 -32.58
C SER A 244 8.31 26.35 -32.85
N ASN A 245 7.63 27.13 -33.71
CA ASN A 245 6.20 26.96 -34.00
C ASN A 245 5.90 25.66 -34.76
N ASP A 246 6.66 25.38 -35.82
CA ASP A 246 6.48 24.18 -36.64
C ASP A 246 6.83 22.89 -35.85
N ASN A 247 7.83 22.95 -34.97
CA ASN A 247 8.13 21.87 -34.03
C ASN A 247 7.04 21.69 -32.95
N ASN A 248 6.46 22.78 -32.42
CA ASN A 248 5.36 22.75 -31.46
C ASN A 248 4.07 22.16 -32.08
N GLU A 249 3.76 22.47 -33.34
CA GLU A 249 2.59 21.92 -34.02
C GLU A 249 2.77 20.40 -34.31
N LYS A 250 3.97 20.00 -34.75
CA LYS A 250 4.35 18.58 -34.90
C LYS A 250 4.29 17.81 -33.57
N ALA A 251 4.76 18.40 -32.47
CA ALA A 251 4.65 17.82 -31.13
C ALA A 251 3.18 17.70 -30.68
N HIS A 252 2.35 18.72 -30.95
CA HIS A 252 0.93 18.69 -30.62
C HIS A 252 0.18 17.57 -31.36
N LYS A 253 0.46 17.39 -32.66
CA LYS A 253 -0.10 16.29 -33.47
C LYS A 253 0.27 14.93 -32.88
N LYS A 254 1.56 14.67 -32.63
CA LYS A 254 2.04 13.42 -32.01
C LYS A 254 1.37 13.14 -30.65
N SER A 255 1.23 14.15 -29.78
CA SER A 255 0.51 14.00 -28.50
C SER A 255 -0.94 13.54 -28.71
N LYS A 256 -1.65 14.16 -29.67
CA LYS A 256 -3.05 13.81 -30.00
C LYS A 256 -3.19 12.37 -30.53
N ASP A 257 -2.22 11.90 -31.31
CA ASP A 257 -2.21 10.54 -31.85
C ASP A 257 -2.03 9.49 -30.74
N HIS A 258 -1.12 9.72 -29.78
CA HIS A 258 -1.00 8.88 -28.59
C HIS A 258 -2.29 8.90 -27.73
N ILE A 259 -2.94 10.05 -27.54
CA ILE A 259 -4.24 10.15 -26.85
C ILE A 259 -5.34 9.38 -27.59
N ASN A 260 -5.32 9.31 -28.93
CA ASN A 260 -6.25 8.50 -29.69
C ASN A 260 -6.00 7.00 -29.49
N ARG A 261 -4.74 6.55 -29.58
CA ARG A 261 -4.39 5.15 -29.30
C ARG A 261 -4.79 4.71 -27.88
N ILE A 262 -4.62 5.59 -26.90
CA ILE A 262 -5.06 5.34 -25.52
C ILE A 262 -6.57 5.08 -25.44
N LYS A 263 -7.41 5.82 -26.19
CA LYS A 263 -8.88 5.63 -26.15
C LYS A 263 -9.30 4.22 -26.57
N GLU A 264 -8.57 3.62 -27.51
CA GLU A 264 -8.81 2.26 -28.01
C GLU A 264 -8.49 1.21 -26.93
N ILE A 265 -7.32 1.34 -26.29
CA ILE A 265 -6.81 0.30 -25.38
C ILE A 265 -7.24 0.47 -23.91
N ALA A 266 -7.65 1.67 -23.47
CA ALA A 266 -7.88 1.98 -22.05
C ALA A 266 -9.08 1.28 -21.39
N ARG A 267 -9.84 0.49 -22.14
CA ARG A 267 -10.91 -0.38 -21.61
C ARG A 267 -10.56 -1.87 -21.64
N ILE A 268 -9.42 -2.24 -22.24
CA ILE A 268 -8.98 -3.63 -22.37
C ILE A 268 -8.32 -4.05 -21.04
N PRO A 269 -8.80 -5.11 -20.37
CA PRO A 269 -8.16 -5.61 -19.15
C PRO A 269 -6.66 -5.87 -19.33
N GLY A 270 -5.86 -5.57 -18.31
CA GLY A 270 -4.40 -5.74 -18.33
C GLY A 270 -3.61 -4.65 -19.09
N LYS A 271 -4.25 -3.80 -19.90
CA LYS A 271 -3.55 -2.76 -20.69
C LYS A 271 -3.15 -1.49 -19.91
N ASN A 272 -3.40 -1.43 -18.61
CA ASN A 272 -3.12 -0.24 -17.77
C ASN A 272 -1.67 0.26 -17.87
N ARG A 273 -0.67 -0.64 -17.92
CA ARG A 273 0.75 -0.25 -18.06
C ARG A 273 1.04 0.39 -19.44
N GLU A 274 0.45 -0.14 -20.50
CA GLU A 274 0.58 0.41 -21.87
C GLU A 274 -0.07 1.80 -21.98
N VAL A 275 -1.24 1.98 -21.35
CA VAL A 275 -1.92 3.29 -21.23
C VAL A 275 -1.04 4.30 -20.50
N ILE A 276 -0.41 3.93 -19.38
CA ILE A 276 0.47 4.83 -18.62
C ILE A 276 1.68 5.26 -19.47
N ASN A 277 2.31 4.32 -20.19
CA ASN A 277 3.46 4.62 -21.05
C ASN A 277 3.09 5.58 -22.18
N LEU A 278 2.00 5.31 -22.92
CA LEU A 278 1.52 6.20 -23.97
C LEU A 278 1.11 7.57 -23.40
N ALA A 279 0.51 7.62 -22.21
CA ALA A 279 0.10 8.87 -21.58
C ALA A 279 1.31 9.70 -21.12
N ASN A 280 2.38 9.07 -20.64
CA ASN A 280 3.64 9.74 -20.31
C ASN A 280 4.25 10.41 -21.56
N ILE A 281 4.30 9.71 -22.70
CA ILE A 281 4.78 10.29 -23.96
C ILE A 281 3.88 11.44 -24.41
N ALA A 282 2.55 11.24 -24.40
CA ALA A 282 1.60 12.27 -24.80
C ALA A 282 1.71 13.55 -23.96
N LEU A 283 1.88 13.41 -22.63
CA LEU A 283 1.98 14.51 -21.68
C LEU A 283 3.34 15.21 -21.72
N ALA A 284 4.43 14.49 -22.00
CA ALA A 284 5.75 15.09 -22.22
C ALA A 284 5.79 15.95 -23.50
N LEU A 285 5.01 15.58 -24.53
CA LEU A 285 4.85 16.38 -25.75
C LEU A 285 3.90 17.57 -25.56
N LYS A 286 2.80 17.39 -24.80
CA LYS A 286 1.87 18.47 -24.43
C LYS A 286 1.00 18.05 -23.25
N GLU A 287 1.02 18.83 -22.16
CA GLU A 287 0.05 18.65 -21.08
C GLU A 287 -1.38 18.76 -21.62
N SER A 288 -2.26 17.85 -21.22
CA SER A 288 -3.68 17.89 -21.58
C SER A 288 -4.53 17.20 -20.54
N ALA A 289 -5.72 17.74 -20.29
CA ALA A 289 -6.61 17.21 -19.27
C ALA A 289 -7.06 15.75 -19.56
N LEU A 290 -7.13 15.35 -20.84
CA LEU A 290 -7.39 13.96 -21.25
C LEU A 290 -6.21 13.02 -20.97
N GLY A 291 -4.97 13.44 -21.23
CA GLY A 291 -3.78 12.61 -20.96
C GLY A 291 -3.65 12.28 -19.48
N TYR A 292 -3.79 13.30 -18.63
CA TYR A 292 -3.84 13.13 -17.19
C TYR A 292 -5.03 12.25 -16.76
N SER A 293 -6.23 12.46 -17.31
CA SER A 293 -7.40 11.62 -17.00
C SER A 293 -7.15 10.13 -17.29
N TYR A 294 -6.61 9.79 -18.46
CA TYR A 294 -6.35 8.39 -18.83
C TYR A 294 -5.24 7.75 -17.99
N ARG A 295 -4.16 8.49 -17.70
CA ARG A 295 -3.10 8.00 -16.81
C ARG A 295 -3.64 7.75 -15.39
N GLY A 296 -4.49 8.66 -14.89
CA GLY A 296 -5.17 8.49 -13.62
C GLY A 296 -6.10 7.27 -13.57
N TYR A 297 -6.91 7.04 -14.61
CA TYR A 297 -7.75 5.83 -14.68
C TYR A 297 -6.92 4.54 -14.70
N ALA A 298 -5.82 4.51 -15.45
CA ALA A 298 -4.95 3.34 -15.54
C ALA A 298 -4.17 3.08 -14.24
N LYS A 299 -3.70 4.12 -13.54
CA LYS A 299 -3.09 4.02 -12.21
C LYS A 299 -4.08 3.52 -11.16
N ALA A 300 -5.32 4.03 -11.15
CA ALA A 300 -6.36 3.52 -10.26
C ALA A 300 -6.72 2.04 -10.55
N GLY A 301 -6.58 1.59 -11.79
CA GLY A 301 -6.69 0.18 -12.19
C GLY A 301 -5.44 -0.67 -11.90
N LEU A 302 -4.39 -0.08 -11.36
CA LEU A 302 -3.20 -0.72 -10.79
C LEU A 302 -3.02 -0.38 -9.30
N GLU A 303 -4.09 0.12 -8.67
CA GLU A 303 -4.15 0.44 -7.23
C GLU A 303 -3.17 1.54 -6.76
N ASP A 304 -2.49 2.24 -7.68
CA ASP A 304 -1.80 3.53 -7.42
C ASP A 304 -2.83 4.66 -7.28
N TYR A 305 -3.63 4.58 -6.20
CA TYR A 305 -4.71 5.52 -5.94
C TYR A 305 -4.20 6.95 -5.75
N GLN A 306 -3.01 7.14 -5.16
CA GLN A 306 -2.46 8.49 -4.97
C GLN A 306 -1.91 9.08 -6.27
N GLY A 307 -1.19 8.30 -7.08
CA GLY A 307 -0.79 8.75 -8.40
C GLY A 307 -2.00 9.02 -9.31
N ALA A 308 -3.10 8.30 -9.11
CA ALA A 308 -4.38 8.57 -9.76
C ALA A 308 -5.04 9.87 -9.28
N ILE A 309 -5.09 10.13 -7.96
CA ILE A 309 -5.61 11.39 -7.39
C ILE A 309 -4.81 12.59 -7.92
N ASN A 310 -3.48 12.50 -7.95
CA ASN A 310 -2.62 13.55 -8.49
C ASN A 310 -2.95 13.84 -9.96
N ASP A 311 -3.05 12.79 -10.78
CA ASP A 311 -3.39 12.92 -12.20
C ASP A 311 -4.82 13.46 -12.41
N PHE A 312 -5.82 13.01 -11.64
CA PHE A 312 -7.18 13.54 -11.72
C PHE A 312 -7.26 15.00 -11.25
N THR A 313 -6.45 15.42 -10.29
CA THR A 313 -6.37 16.82 -9.84
C THR A 313 -5.81 17.72 -10.94
N LYS A 314 -4.66 17.35 -11.51
CA LYS A 314 -4.06 18.07 -12.64
C LYS A 314 -4.97 18.07 -13.88
N ALA A 315 -5.72 16.99 -14.11
CA ALA A 315 -6.77 16.96 -15.15
C ALA A 315 -7.87 18.00 -14.88
N VAL A 316 -8.38 18.12 -13.65
CA VAL A 316 -9.40 19.12 -13.29
C VAL A 316 -8.87 20.55 -13.41
N GLU A 317 -7.59 20.81 -13.11
CA GLU A 317 -6.95 22.12 -13.23
C GLU A 317 -6.80 22.59 -14.69
N LEU A 318 -6.39 21.69 -15.59
CA LEU A 318 -6.20 22.00 -17.01
C LEU A 318 -7.53 22.12 -17.78
N TRP A 319 -8.58 21.43 -17.33
CA TRP A 319 -9.84 21.31 -18.07
C TRP A 319 -10.59 22.64 -18.33
N PRO A 320 -10.59 23.65 -17.43
CA PRO A 320 -11.09 25.00 -17.73
C PRO A 320 -10.27 25.74 -18.81
N VAL A 321 -8.98 25.45 -18.92
CA VAL A 321 -8.03 26.17 -19.81
C VAL A 321 -8.08 25.62 -21.23
N ASP A 322 -8.14 24.29 -21.38
CA ASP A 322 -8.20 23.59 -22.68
C ASP A 322 -9.48 23.88 -23.50
N PHE A 323 -10.55 24.40 -22.86
CA PHE A 323 -11.91 24.45 -23.44
C PHE A 323 -12.56 25.85 -23.43
N LYS A 324 -11.77 26.91 -23.61
CA LYS A 324 -12.13 28.36 -23.52
C LYS A 324 -13.41 28.89 -24.21
N SER A 325 -14.20 28.10 -24.95
CA SER A 325 -15.48 28.55 -25.54
C SER A 325 -16.67 27.58 -25.47
N LYS A 326 -16.53 26.35 -24.93
CA LYS A 326 -17.59 25.30 -25.01
C LYS A 326 -18.04 24.72 -23.66
N SER A 327 -18.27 25.56 -22.66
CA SER A 327 -18.77 25.23 -21.30
C SER A 327 -20.16 24.56 -21.22
N LYS A 328 -20.75 24.15 -22.36
CA LYS A 328 -22.14 23.69 -22.45
C LYS A 328 -22.37 22.29 -23.07
N THR A 329 -21.35 21.56 -23.53
CA THR A 329 -21.57 20.22 -24.12
C THR A 329 -21.85 19.13 -23.07
N LYS A 330 -22.80 18.23 -23.37
CA LYS A 330 -23.11 17.03 -22.55
C LYS A 330 -21.87 16.17 -22.27
N LEU A 331 -20.93 16.12 -23.23
CA LEU A 331 -19.66 15.40 -23.13
C LEU A 331 -18.73 15.98 -22.05
N TYR A 332 -18.57 17.31 -21.97
CA TYR A 332 -17.81 17.98 -20.90
C TYR A 332 -18.28 17.49 -19.52
N ARG A 333 -19.59 17.57 -19.27
CA ARG A 333 -20.18 17.31 -17.95
C ARG A 333 -20.09 15.83 -17.58
N ARG A 334 -20.31 14.92 -18.55
CA ARG A 334 -20.08 13.47 -18.39
C ARG A 334 -18.61 13.15 -18.05
N THR A 335 -17.64 13.81 -18.68
CA THR A 335 -16.22 13.54 -18.42
C THR A 335 -15.78 14.07 -17.06
N LEU A 336 -16.14 15.31 -16.72
CA LEU A 336 -15.84 15.89 -15.41
C LEU A 336 -16.49 15.10 -14.27
N ALA A 337 -17.74 14.62 -14.47
CA ALA A 337 -18.40 13.72 -13.52
C ALA A 337 -17.62 12.40 -13.32
N ARG A 338 -17.06 11.80 -14.38
CA ARG A 338 -16.22 10.60 -14.29
C ARG A 338 -14.90 10.86 -13.56
N ILE A 339 -14.24 11.99 -13.82
CA ILE A 339 -13.00 12.36 -13.13
C ILE A 339 -13.25 12.52 -11.62
N HIS A 340 -14.25 13.32 -11.23
CA HIS A 340 -14.62 13.46 -9.81
C HIS A 340 -15.06 12.14 -9.18
N THR A 341 -15.87 11.32 -9.87
CA THR A 341 -16.29 10.01 -9.35
C THR A 341 -15.08 9.08 -9.13
N SER A 342 -14.10 9.08 -10.04
CA SER A 342 -12.92 8.22 -9.91
C SER A 342 -11.92 8.76 -8.89
N ARG A 343 -11.74 10.08 -8.78
CA ARG A 343 -10.93 10.70 -7.73
C ARG A 343 -11.53 10.46 -6.34
N GLY A 344 -12.84 10.67 -6.18
CA GLY A 344 -13.54 10.36 -4.92
C GLY A 344 -13.46 8.88 -4.53
N ARG A 345 -13.51 7.95 -5.49
CA ARG A 345 -13.28 6.53 -5.22
C ARG A 345 -11.84 6.23 -4.80
N ALA A 346 -10.85 6.79 -5.48
CA ALA A 346 -9.44 6.64 -5.10
C ALA A 346 -9.16 7.20 -3.70
N LYS A 347 -9.87 8.26 -3.32
CA LYS A 347 -9.84 8.85 -1.97
C LYS A 347 -10.46 7.95 -0.90
N ILE A 348 -11.61 7.30 -1.17
CA ILE A 348 -12.17 6.27 -0.27
C ILE A 348 -11.13 5.18 0.03
N PHE A 349 -10.40 4.70 -0.98
CA PHE A 349 -9.35 3.68 -0.79
C PHE A 349 -8.13 4.17 -0.01
N LEU A 350 -8.02 5.47 0.26
CA LEU A 350 -6.96 6.10 1.04
C LEU A 350 -7.53 6.83 2.27
N GLU A 351 -8.76 6.51 2.65
CA GLU A 351 -9.48 7.03 3.83
C GLU A 351 -9.69 8.57 3.85
N ASP A 352 -9.47 9.27 2.73
CA ASP A 352 -9.86 10.68 2.50
C ASP A 352 -11.38 10.78 2.23
N PHE A 353 -12.17 10.48 3.26
CA PHE A 353 -13.62 10.47 3.16
C PHE A 353 -14.22 11.86 2.93
N GLU A 354 -13.69 12.91 3.58
CA GLU A 354 -14.13 14.30 3.36
C GLU A 354 -13.85 14.77 1.93
N GLY A 355 -12.65 14.51 1.43
CA GLY A 355 -12.28 14.84 0.06
C GLY A 355 -13.07 14.03 -0.97
N ALA A 356 -13.46 12.80 -0.64
CA ALA A 356 -14.37 11.99 -1.45
C ALA A 356 -15.79 12.58 -1.46
N ILE A 357 -16.33 12.96 -0.30
CA ILE A 357 -17.64 13.63 -0.15
C ILE A 357 -17.69 14.92 -0.98
N ASN A 358 -16.63 15.72 -0.97
CA ASN A 358 -16.50 16.92 -1.79
C ASN A 358 -16.55 16.58 -3.29
N ASP A 359 -15.79 15.58 -3.74
CA ASP A 359 -15.78 15.15 -5.14
C ASP A 359 -17.14 14.60 -5.61
N PHE A 360 -17.82 13.75 -4.82
CA PHE A 360 -19.17 13.28 -5.18
C PHE A 360 -20.22 14.40 -5.12
N THR A 361 -20.08 15.35 -4.19
CA THR A 361 -20.96 16.54 -4.12
C THR A 361 -20.81 17.41 -5.37
N LYS A 362 -19.60 17.53 -5.93
CA LYS A 362 -19.39 18.17 -7.24
C LYS A 362 -20.14 17.43 -8.35
N VAL A 363 -20.06 16.09 -8.40
CA VAL A 363 -20.83 15.28 -9.39
C VAL A 363 -22.33 15.55 -9.30
N ILE A 364 -22.90 15.52 -8.09
CA ILE A 364 -24.34 15.72 -7.84
C ILE A 364 -24.80 17.13 -8.30
N LYS A 365 -23.96 18.17 -8.11
CA LYS A 365 -24.25 19.56 -8.50
C LYS A 365 -24.08 19.84 -10.00
N LEU A 366 -23.50 18.93 -10.80
CA LEU A 366 -23.32 19.15 -12.24
C LEU A 366 -24.67 19.11 -12.98
N LYS A 367 -25.12 20.27 -13.49
CA LYS A 367 -26.32 20.41 -14.34
C LYS A 367 -26.29 19.40 -15.51
N SER A 368 -27.43 18.79 -15.82
CA SER A 368 -27.59 17.80 -16.90
C SER A 368 -26.66 16.56 -16.84
N THR A 369 -26.20 16.16 -15.65
CA THR A 369 -25.74 14.79 -15.44
C THR A 369 -26.91 13.82 -15.59
N GLU A 370 -26.66 12.66 -16.18
CA GLU A 370 -27.65 11.58 -16.21
C GLU A 370 -28.00 11.17 -14.78
N GLU A 371 -29.28 10.94 -14.48
CA GLU A 371 -29.72 10.62 -13.12
C GLU A 371 -28.98 9.38 -12.58
N MET A 372 -28.72 8.36 -13.40
CA MET A 372 -27.89 7.20 -13.05
C MET A 372 -26.48 7.58 -12.53
N VAL A 373 -25.86 8.62 -13.08
CA VAL A 373 -24.55 9.13 -12.60
C VAL A 373 -24.70 9.79 -11.23
N LYS A 374 -25.80 10.54 -11.00
CA LYS A 374 -26.11 11.10 -9.68
C LYS A 374 -26.41 10.00 -8.66
N SER A 375 -27.20 8.97 -9.01
CA SER A 375 -27.50 7.82 -8.14
C SER A 375 -26.22 7.16 -7.65
N LYS A 376 -25.27 6.88 -8.56
CA LYS A 376 -23.95 6.35 -8.19
C LYS A 376 -23.16 7.30 -7.29
N ALA A 377 -23.18 8.60 -7.56
CA ALA A 377 -22.50 9.60 -6.73
C ALA A 377 -23.14 9.73 -5.34
N TYR A 378 -24.46 9.68 -5.23
CA TYR A 378 -25.19 9.63 -3.97
C TYR A 378 -24.82 8.38 -3.16
N ASN A 379 -24.85 7.18 -3.75
CA ASN A 379 -24.45 5.97 -3.04
C ASN A 379 -22.97 6.03 -2.58
N LEU A 380 -22.05 6.50 -3.42
CA LEU A 380 -20.64 6.62 -3.04
C LEU A 380 -20.40 7.70 -1.96
N ARG A 381 -21.18 8.79 -1.97
CA ARG A 381 -21.14 9.80 -0.90
C ARG A 381 -21.73 9.27 0.40
N GLY A 382 -22.80 8.47 0.32
CA GLY A 382 -23.39 7.80 1.47
C GLY A 382 -22.40 6.83 2.13
N ILE A 383 -21.62 6.08 1.34
CA ILE A 383 -20.52 5.24 1.88
C ILE A 383 -19.52 6.10 2.63
N ALA A 384 -18.95 7.13 1.99
CA ALA A 384 -17.94 7.97 2.63
C ALA A 384 -18.44 8.70 3.89
N LYS A 385 -19.74 9.00 3.98
CA LYS A 385 -20.37 9.53 5.20
C LYS A 385 -20.54 8.50 6.31
N ALA A 386 -20.92 7.26 5.96
CA ALA A 386 -21.06 6.18 6.93
C ALA A 386 -19.72 5.81 7.58
N GLU A 387 -18.61 5.92 6.84
CA GLU A 387 -17.24 5.77 7.40
C GLU A 387 -16.84 6.94 8.33
N LEU A 388 -17.50 8.10 8.23
CA LEU A 388 -17.37 9.25 9.15
C LEU A 388 -18.48 9.26 10.23
N GLU A 389 -19.20 8.15 10.39
CA GLU A 389 -20.34 8.00 11.33
C GLU A 389 -21.52 8.99 11.12
N ASP A 390 -21.56 9.73 9.99
CA ASP A 390 -22.73 10.51 9.53
C ASP A 390 -23.79 9.55 8.96
N TYR A 391 -24.37 8.71 9.83
CA TYR A 391 -25.34 7.69 9.45
C TYR A 391 -26.62 8.31 8.89
N GLU A 392 -27.13 9.40 9.46
CA GLU A 392 -28.30 10.14 8.94
C GLU A 392 -28.04 10.71 7.53
N GLY A 393 -26.92 11.40 7.34
CA GLY A 393 -26.54 11.93 6.03
C GLY A 393 -26.26 10.84 5.02
N ALA A 394 -25.79 9.66 5.45
CA ALA A 394 -25.61 8.47 4.62
C ALA A 394 -26.97 7.87 4.21
N ILE A 395 -27.89 7.66 5.15
CA ILE A 395 -29.25 7.14 4.92
C ILE A 395 -30.01 8.01 3.93
N ASN A 396 -29.92 9.33 4.05
CA ASN A 396 -30.49 10.30 3.12
C ASN A 396 -29.92 10.14 1.69
N ASP A 397 -28.60 10.01 1.58
CA ASP A 397 -27.94 9.83 0.28
C ASP A 397 -28.24 8.47 -0.37
N PHE A 398 -28.26 7.37 0.39
CA PHE A 398 -28.71 6.07 -0.13
C PHE A 398 -30.18 6.10 -0.55
N THR A 399 -31.04 6.79 0.19
CA THR A 399 -32.46 6.97 -0.16
C THR A 399 -32.62 7.70 -1.49
N LYS A 400 -31.83 8.75 -1.74
CA LYS A 400 -31.77 9.43 -3.04
C LYS A 400 -31.22 8.53 -4.15
N ALA A 401 -30.19 7.73 -3.87
CA ALA A 401 -29.64 6.78 -4.83
C ALA A 401 -30.67 5.73 -5.28
N ILE A 402 -31.44 5.18 -4.33
CA ILE A 402 -32.53 4.21 -4.57
C ILE A 402 -33.69 4.87 -5.32
N GLY A 403 -34.12 6.07 -4.91
CA GLY A 403 -35.26 6.78 -5.51
C GLY A 403 -35.08 7.11 -6.99
N ILE A 404 -33.84 7.31 -7.44
CA ILE A 404 -33.49 7.50 -8.86
C ILE A 404 -33.69 6.23 -9.71
N LYS A 405 -33.85 5.05 -9.10
CA LYS A 405 -33.93 3.73 -9.74
C LYS A 405 -32.67 3.40 -10.58
N PRO A 406 -31.63 2.82 -9.96
CA PRO A 406 -30.45 2.32 -10.68
C PRO A 406 -30.85 1.37 -11.82
N ALA A 407 -30.14 1.43 -12.95
CA ALA A 407 -30.49 0.71 -14.17
C ALA A 407 -30.29 -0.82 -14.10
N ASP A 408 -29.67 -1.33 -13.03
CA ASP A 408 -29.39 -2.75 -12.84
C ASP A 408 -29.66 -3.20 -11.41
N ASN A 409 -30.09 -4.47 -11.26
CA ASN A 409 -30.46 -5.06 -9.98
C ASN A 409 -29.30 -5.07 -8.96
N LYS A 410 -28.03 -5.12 -9.41
CA LYS A 410 -26.87 -5.18 -8.51
C LYS A 410 -26.60 -3.83 -7.85
N SER A 411 -26.71 -2.73 -8.60
CA SER A 411 -26.54 -1.37 -8.11
C SER A 411 -27.63 -0.97 -7.10
N ILE A 412 -28.89 -1.35 -7.36
CA ILE A 412 -29.99 -1.12 -6.41
C ILE A 412 -29.89 -2.03 -5.18
N THR A 413 -29.47 -3.29 -5.33
CA THR A 413 -29.16 -4.19 -4.19
C THR A 413 -28.10 -3.56 -3.29
N GLY A 414 -26.95 -3.14 -3.85
CA GLY A 414 -25.88 -2.51 -3.08
C GLY A 414 -26.35 -1.25 -2.33
N SER A 415 -27.23 -0.45 -2.94
CA SER A 415 -27.79 0.75 -2.30
C SER A 415 -28.71 0.41 -1.11
N TYR A 416 -29.52 -0.66 -1.20
CA TYR A 416 -30.29 -1.17 -0.05
C TYR A 416 -29.38 -1.71 1.06
N LEU A 417 -28.32 -2.46 0.71
CA LEU A 417 -27.37 -3.01 1.68
C LEU A 417 -26.65 -1.92 2.47
N ASN A 418 -26.13 -0.91 1.78
CA ASN A 418 -25.43 0.19 2.44
C ASN A 418 -26.37 0.99 3.36
N ARG A 419 -27.63 1.21 2.93
CA ARG A 419 -28.64 1.86 3.78
C ARG A 419 -29.01 1.01 4.99
N ALA A 420 -29.18 -0.29 4.83
CA ALA A 420 -29.45 -1.20 5.95
C ALA A 420 -28.30 -1.21 6.97
N ILE A 421 -27.04 -1.17 6.50
CA ILE A 421 -25.87 -1.08 7.39
C ILE A 421 -25.84 0.25 8.15
N ALA A 422 -26.10 1.38 7.48
CA ALA A 422 -26.15 2.69 8.14
C ALA A 422 -27.30 2.79 9.16
N LYS A 423 -28.48 2.25 8.85
CA LYS A 423 -29.62 2.15 9.77
C LYS A 423 -29.33 1.27 10.98
N MET A 424 -28.67 0.14 10.78
CA MET A 424 -28.27 -0.77 11.86
C MET A 424 -27.30 -0.08 12.82
N LYS A 425 -26.49 0.86 12.32
CA LYS A 425 -25.58 1.69 13.09
C LYS A 425 -26.26 2.88 13.79
N SER A 426 -27.36 3.41 13.24
CA SER A 426 -28.18 4.44 13.88
C SER A 426 -29.29 3.89 14.79
N GLY A 427 -29.42 2.56 14.93
CA GLY A 427 -30.44 1.91 15.75
C GLY A 427 -31.81 1.72 15.07
N ASP A 428 -31.97 2.07 13.80
CA ASP A 428 -33.18 1.80 13.01
C ASP A 428 -33.22 0.31 12.58
N TYR A 429 -33.49 -0.59 13.53
CA TYR A 429 -33.51 -2.03 13.28
C TYR A 429 -34.71 -2.46 12.40
N GLU A 430 -35.87 -1.82 12.52
CA GLU A 430 -37.03 -2.09 11.66
C GLU A 430 -36.73 -1.73 10.19
N GLY A 431 -36.20 -0.55 9.95
CA GLY A 431 -35.78 -0.11 8.62
C GLY A 431 -34.60 -0.92 8.08
N THR A 432 -33.72 -1.42 8.95
CA THR A 432 -32.66 -2.39 8.61
C THR A 432 -33.25 -3.70 8.10
N ILE A 433 -34.20 -4.29 8.83
CA ILE A 433 -34.90 -5.51 8.43
C ILE A 433 -35.64 -5.31 7.10
N SER A 434 -36.30 -4.17 6.91
CA SER A 434 -37.00 -3.80 5.66
C SER A 434 -36.04 -3.75 4.46
N ASP A 435 -34.88 -3.10 4.61
CA ASP A 435 -33.93 -2.92 3.51
C ASP A 435 -33.11 -4.20 3.21
N PHE A 436 -32.71 -4.98 4.22
CA PHE A 436 -32.16 -6.32 3.94
C PHE A 436 -33.17 -7.27 3.31
N THR A 437 -34.46 -7.17 3.65
CA THR A 437 -35.51 -7.97 2.99
C THR A 437 -35.64 -7.63 1.50
N LYS A 438 -35.53 -6.35 1.13
CA LYS A 438 -35.50 -5.92 -0.28
C LYS A 438 -34.22 -6.41 -0.97
N ALA A 439 -33.07 -6.32 -0.32
CA ALA A 439 -31.81 -6.81 -0.87
C ALA A 439 -31.80 -8.34 -1.08
N ILE A 440 -32.33 -9.13 -0.13
CA ILE A 440 -32.48 -10.59 -0.24
C ILE A 440 -33.42 -10.97 -1.40
N LYS A 441 -34.48 -10.19 -1.65
CA LYS A 441 -35.37 -10.42 -2.80
C LYS A 441 -34.67 -10.21 -4.15
N LEU A 442 -33.63 -9.36 -4.19
CA LEU A 442 -32.85 -9.06 -5.40
C LEU A 442 -31.62 -9.98 -5.56
N ASP A 443 -31.02 -10.40 -4.45
CA ASP A 443 -29.90 -11.35 -4.37
C ASP A 443 -30.13 -12.35 -3.21
N PRO A 444 -30.80 -13.49 -3.48
CA PRO A 444 -31.13 -14.49 -2.48
C PRO A 444 -29.98 -15.45 -2.13
N TYR A 445 -28.80 -15.28 -2.74
CA TYR A 445 -27.62 -16.12 -2.51
C TYR A 445 -26.56 -15.45 -1.63
N ASN A 446 -26.71 -14.14 -1.39
CA ASN A 446 -25.84 -13.41 -0.49
C ASN A 446 -26.17 -13.71 0.99
N LYS A 447 -25.39 -14.64 1.55
CA LYS A 447 -25.39 -15.08 2.95
C LYS A 447 -25.30 -13.93 3.97
N ASP A 448 -24.52 -12.88 3.68
CA ASP A 448 -24.26 -11.81 4.65
C ASP A 448 -25.52 -10.96 4.89
N ASN A 449 -26.41 -10.87 3.91
CA ASN A 449 -27.70 -10.20 4.05
C ASN A 449 -28.59 -10.92 5.07
N TYR A 450 -28.58 -12.26 5.06
CA TYR A 450 -29.30 -13.06 6.05
C TYR A 450 -28.67 -12.90 7.44
N VAL A 451 -27.33 -12.99 7.56
CA VAL A 451 -26.64 -12.78 8.85
C VAL A 451 -26.96 -11.40 9.44
N ARG A 452 -26.91 -10.34 8.64
CA ARG A 452 -27.15 -8.96 9.12
C ARG A 452 -28.63 -8.69 9.40
N ARG A 453 -29.56 -9.30 8.67
CA ARG A 453 -30.99 -9.28 9.04
C ARG A 453 -31.27 -10.06 10.32
N GLY A 454 -30.58 -11.17 10.54
CA GLY A 454 -30.61 -11.93 11.79
C GLY A 454 -30.17 -11.09 12.99
N LEU A 455 -29.02 -10.42 12.89
CA LEU A 455 -28.54 -9.48 13.92
C LEU A 455 -29.57 -8.39 14.25
N ALA A 456 -30.13 -7.72 13.23
CA ALA A 456 -31.14 -6.68 13.46
C ALA A 456 -32.43 -7.22 14.11
N LYS A 457 -32.76 -8.50 13.90
CA LYS A 457 -33.88 -9.17 14.58
C LYS A 457 -33.56 -9.55 16.03
N GLU A 458 -32.32 -9.94 16.35
CA GLU A 458 -31.90 -10.18 17.74
C GLU A 458 -32.02 -8.91 18.59
N GLU A 459 -31.61 -7.75 18.05
CA GLU A 459 -31.79 -6.44 18.70
C GLU A 459 -33.28 -6.11 18.94
N MET A 460 -34.15 -6.48 17.98
CA MET A 460 -35.62 -6.40 18.12
C MET A 460 -36.23 -7.55 18.96
N LYS A 461 -35.41 -8.45 19.51
CA LYS A 461 -35.81 -9.66 20.27
C LYS A 461 -36.64 -10.69 19.47
N ASP A 462 -36.68 -10.59 18.14
CA ASP A 462 -37.19 -11.62 17.22
C ASP A 462 -36.15 -12.74 17.04
N TYR A 463 -35.86 -13.46 18.13
CA TYR A 463 -34.87 -14.53 18.13
C TYR A 463 -35.28 -15.69 17.19
N ALA A 464 -36.58 -15.99 17.08
CA ALA A 464 -37.08 -17.02 16.17
C ALA A 464 -36.83 -16.65 14.69
N GLY A 465 -37.14 -15.40 14.30
CA GLY A 465 -36.84 -14.90 12.97
C GLY A 465 -35.34 -14.77 12.70
N ALA A 466 -34.51 -14.49 13.72
CA ALA A 466 -33.05 -14.48 13.61
C ALA A 466 -32.49 -15.88 13.38
N ILE A 467 -32.94 -16.89 14.13
CA ILE A 467 -32.57 -18.30 13.96
C ILE A 467 -32.91 -18.80 12.55
N SER A 468 -34.06 -18.38 12.00
CA SER A 468 -34.45 -18.69 10.62
C SER A 468 -33.47 -18.11 9.60
N ASP A 469 -33.09 -16.83 9.75
CA ASP A 469 -32.12 -16.17 8.87
C ASP A 469 -30.71 -16.76 8.99
N TYR A 470 -30.22 -17.02 10.21
CA TYR A 470 -28.94 -17.70 10.43
C TYR A 470 -28.94 -19.14 9.88
N THR A 471 -30.06 -19.84 9.94
CA THR A 471 -30.20 -21.17 9.33
C THR A 471 -30.12 -21.09 7.81
N LYS A 472 -30.68 -20.06 7.17
CA LYS A 472 -30.53 -19.84 5.73
C LYS A 472 -29.10 -19.42 5.36
N ALA A 473 -28.43 -18.60 6.17
CA ALA A 473 -27.02 -18.24 5.99
C ALA A 473 -26.08 -19.45 6.10
N ILE A 474 -26.25 -20.32 7.11
CA ILE A 474 -25.47 -21.56 7.28
C ILE A 474 -25.68 -22.53 6.11
N LYS A 475 -26.89 -22.60 5.53
CA LYS A 475 -27.14 -23.38 4.30
C LYS A 475 -26.40 -22.84 3.07
N LEU A 476 -26.06 -21.54 3.05
CA LEU A 476 -25.29 -20.90 1.98
C LEU A 476 -23.78 -20.92 2.24
N ASP A 477 -23.36 -20.97 3.52
CA ASP A 477 -21.96 -21.10 3.94
C ASP A 477 -21.84 -21.93 5.23
N PRO A 478 -21.66 -23.26 5.11
CA PRO A 478 -21.50 -24.16 6.26
C PRO A 478 -20.20 -23.99 7.06
N ASN A 479 -19.29 -23.10 6.64
CA ASN A 479 -18.02 -22.86 7.31
C ASN A 479 -17.99 -21.53 8.10
N ASN A 480 -19.07 -20.76 8.09
CA ASN A 480 -19.14 -19.49 8.79
C ASN A 480 -19.33 -19.67 10.31
N ILE A 481 -18.20 -19.80 11.02
CA ILE A 481 -18.10 -19.90 12.49
C ILE A 481 -19.01 -18.90 13.22
N ARG A 482 -18.97 -17.62 12.82
CA ARG A 482 -19.72 -16.54 13.49
C ARG A 482 -21.22 -16.77 13.40
N THR A 483 -21.71 -17.28 12.27
CA THR A 483 -23.14 -17.54 12.09
C THR A 483 -23.63 -18.70 12.98
N TYR A 484 -22.80 -19.73 13.20
CA TYR A 484 -23.10 -20.76 14.20
C TYR A 484 -23.15 -20.19 15.63
N VAL A 485 -22.18 -19.35 16.00
CA VAL A 485 -22.14 -18.73 17.33
C VAL A 485 -23.36 -17.83 17.57
N ASN A 486 -23.71 -16.96 16.62
CA ASN A 486 -24.90 -16.12 16.74
C ASN A 486 -26.18 -16.97 16.85
N ARG A 487 -26.34 -18.00 16.00
CA ARG A 487 -27.52 -18.89 16.07
C ARG A 487 -27.60 -19.65 17.40
N ALA A 488 -26.47 -20.02 17.98
CA ALA A 488 -26.42 -20.64 19.30
C ALA A 488 -26.91 -19.67 20.39
N MET A 489 -26.43 -18.42 20.39
CA MET A 489 -26.87 -17.38 21.34
C MET A 489 -28.37 -17.08 21.20
N ALA A 490 -28.89 -16.93 19.98
CA ALA A 490 -30.33 -16.77 19.75
C ALA A 490 -31.16 -17.95 20.29
N LYS A 491 -30.63 -19.18 20.18
CA LYS A 491 -31.26 -20.40 20.72
C LYS A 491 -31.25 -20.46 22.23
N GLU A 492 -30.17 -20.06 22.89
CA GLU A 492 -30.13 -19.93 24.36
C GLU A 492 -31.24 -18.98 24.85
N LEU A 493 -31.46 -17.87 24.15
CA LEU A 493 -32.48 -16.86 24.49
C LEU A 493 -33.93 -17.37 24.34
N ILE A 494 -34.17 -18.40 23.51
CA ILE A 494 -35.46 -19.12 23.42
C ILE A 494 -35.47 -20.46 24.19
N LYS A 495 -34.43 -20.74 25.00
CA LYS A 495 -34.25 -21.98 25.77
C LYS A 495 -34.10 -23.26 24.96
N ASP A 496 -33.69 -23.19 23.69
CA ASP A 496 -33.22 -24.34 22.92
C ASP A 496 -31.74 -24.66 23.26
N GLU A 497 -31.52 -25.14 24.48
CA GLU A 497 -30.18 -25.51 24.97
C GLU A 497 -29.55 -26.60 24.07
N SER A 498 -30.37 -27.56 23.61
CA SER A 498 -29.92 -28.67 22.76
C SER A 498 -29.37 -28.19 21.40
N GLY A 499 -30.08 -27.28 20.74
CA GLY A 499 -29.68 -26.73 19.46
C GLY A 499 -28.57 -25.70 19.60
N ALA A 500 -28.49 -24.97 20.72
CA ALA A 500 -27.37 -24.07 21.02
C ALA A 500 -26.07 -24.85 21.22
N CYS A 501 -26.13 -25.91 22.04
CA CYS A 501 -25.02 -26.85 22.24
C CYS A 501 -24.53 -27.46 20.92
N SER A 502 -25.44 -27.88 20.03
CA SER A 502 -25.10 -28.40 18.69
C SER A 502 -24.37 -27.36 17.82
N ASP A 503 -24.78 -26.10 17.87
CA ASP A 503 -24.16 -25.02 17.09
C ASP A 503 -22.79 -24.63 17.67
N PHE A 504 -22.61 -24.59 19.00
CA PHE A 504 -21.30 -24.39 19.61
C PHE A 504 -20.32 -25.55 19.32
N ARG A 505 -20.78 -26.80 19.28
CA ARG A 505 -19.97 -27.96 18.83
C ARG A 505 -19.51 -27.79 17.38
N ASN A 506 -20.37 -27.30 16.49
CA ASN A 506 -20.00 -27.00 15.10
C ASN A 506 -18.97 -25.86 15.02
N ALA A 507 -19.17 -24.76 15.75
CA ALA A 507 -18.19 -23.67 15.82
C ALA A 507 -16.82 -24.15 16.34
N TYR A 508 -16.80 -25.03 17.37
CA TYR A 508 -15.57 -25.65 17.88
C TYR A 508 -14.88 -26.51 16.82
N ARG A 509 -15.62 -27.38 16.12
CA ARG A 509 -15.11 -28.23 15.03
C ARG A 509 -14.51 -27.42 13.87
N LEU A 510 -15.04 -26.22 13.61
CA LEU A 510 -14.52 -25.28 12.62
C LEU A 510 -13.33 -24.44 13.12
N GLY A 511 -12.85 -24.65 14.35
CA GLY A 511 -11.63 -24.02 14.90
C GLY A 511 -11.86 -22.94 15.95
N PHE A 512 -13.10 -22.65 16.36
CA PHE A 512 -13.37 -21.65 17.40
C PHE A 512 -13.12 -22.22 18.80
N SER A 513 -11.87 -22.19 19.25
CA SER A 513 -11.44 -22.74 20.55
C SER A 513 -12.24 -22.21 21.74
N GLN A 514 -12.66 -20.94 21.70
CA GLN A 514 -13.48 -20.29 22.73
C GLN A 514 -14.87 -20.92 22.90
N ALA A 515 -15.39 -21.63 21.88
CA ALA A 515 -16.64 -22.39 22.00
C ALA A 515 -16.59 -23.44 23.12
N LYS A 516 -15.40 -23.91 23.53
CA LYS A 516 -15.25 -24.82 24.68
C LYS A 516 -15.79 -24.24 25.99
N ASN A 517 -15.72 -22.92 26.17
CA ASN A 517 -16.27 -22.25 27.35
C ASN A 517 -17.78 -22.00 27.23
N LEU A 518 -18.28 -21.80 26.01
CA LEU A 518 -19.71 -21.64 25.72
C LEU A 518 -20.45 -22.98 25.90
N MET A 519 -19.93 -24.06 25.33
CA MET A 519 -20.47 -25.42 25.50
C MET A 519 -20.61 -25.83 26.97
N ARG A 520 -19.71 -25.40 27.86
CA ARG A 520 -19.81 -25.69 29.31
C ARG A 520 -21.02 -25.07 30.00
N ARG A 521 -21.69 -24.08 29.38
CA ARG A 521 -22.88 -23.42 29.92
C ARG A 521 -24.16 -24.07 29.39
N SER A 522 -24.20 -24.35 28.09
CA SER A 522 -25.40 -24.78 27.34
C SER A 522 -25.46 -26.26 26.98
N CYS A 523 -24.37 -27.02 27.14
CA CYS A 523 -24.37 -28.49 27.02
C CYS A 523 -24.39 -29.11 28.42
N LYS A 524 -25.56 -29.18 29.05
CA LYS A 524 -25.78 -29.91 30.31
C LYS A 524 -26.30 -31.33 30.04
#